data_AF-A0A2M8L8Q1-F1
#
_entry.id   AF-A0A2M8L8Q1-F1
#
_cell.length_a   1.000
_cell.length_b   1.000
_cell.length_c   1.000
_cell.angle_alpha   90.00
_cell.angle_beta   90.00
_cell.angle_gamma   90.00
#
_symmetry.space_group_name_H-M   'P 1'
#
loop_
_entity.id
_entity.type
_entity.pdbx_description
1 polymer ?
#
loop_
_entity_poly.entity_id
_entity_poly.type
_entity_poly.pdbx_seq_one_letter_code
_entity_poly.pdbx_strand_id
1 'polypeptide(L)'
;MNKYAFVSCGDTITTKLARSRLALDIWYELLWWFVYDFTANKTAKEVKLPQKLVHRCFFTIRNRRSEKREKLRRVNAVKRGRGAKTLLQPVFGIYQRNGTVYVKFVKDTGKKTLQKIIKGKIVLESDVYSDTWTAYDGLKKKGYKHETIDHGNKEYFKKKENKKIHINGIEGFWGYMKEQEFRFNYRNLSTEEMVAKIIKILVKSAPLND
;
A
#
# COMPACT_ATOMS: atom_id res chain seq x y z
N MET A 1 -28.77 -7.46 19.18
CA MET A 1 -29.20 -8.26 18.02
C MET A 1 -29.59 -7.29 16.92
N ASN A 2 -28.71 -7.01 15.94
CA ASN A 2 -29.08 -6.27 14.73
C ASN A 2 -29.06 -7.25 13.56
N LYS A 3 -30.25 -7.64 13.11
CA LYS A 3 -30.47 -8.43 11.90
C LYS A 3 -30.34 -7.47 10.72
N TYR A 4 -29.19 -7.46 10.06
CA TYR A 4 -29.05 -6.81 8.75
C TYR A 4 -29.28 -7.86 7.66
N ALA A 5 -30.37 -7.70 6.91
CA ALA A 5 -30.62 -8.45 5.67
C ALA A 5 -30.13 -7.59 4.49
N PHE A 6 -29.11 -8.05 3.77
CA PHE A 6 -28.68 -7.46 2.51
C PHE A 6 -28.92 -8.45 1.39
N VAL A 7 -29.82 -8.09 0.47
CA VAL A 7 -30.05 -8.80 -0.79
C VAL A 7 -28.99 -8.35 -1.79
N SER A 8 -27.98 -9.20 -2.04
CA SER A 8 -27.02 -8.99 -3.13
C SER A 8 -27.55 -9.67 -4.39
N CYS A 9 -28.12 -8.88 -5.30
CA CYS A 9 -28.43 -9.32 -6.66
C CYS A 9 -27.12 -9.46 -7.45
N GLY A 10 -26.61 -10.68 -7.55
CA GLY A 10 -25.46 -11.05 -8.37
C GLY A 10 -25.09 -12.49 -8.07
N ASP A 11 -25.24 -13.38 -9.05
CA ASP A 11 -25.13 -14.83 -8.90
C ASP A 11 -23.84 -15.27 -8.18
N THR A 12 -23.94 -15.56 -6.88
CA THR A 12 -22.83 -16.03 -6.04
C THR A 12 -22.34 -17.43 -6.40
N ILE A 13 -23.02 -18.10 -7.33
CA ILE A 13 -22.94 -19.54 -7.65
C ILE A 13 -21.53 -19.98 -8.14
N THR A 14 -20.71 -19.06 -8.66
CA THR A 14 -19.37 -19.40 -9.19
C THR A 14 -18.18 -19.03 -8.30
N THR A 15 -18.40 -18.43 -7.12
CA THR A 15 -17.31 -17.91 -6.28
C THR A 15 -16.72 -18.97 -5.34
N LYS A 16 -15.41 -18.88 -4.99
CA LYS A 16 -14.79 -19.79 -3.98
C LYS A 16 -15.41 -19.66 -2.57
N LEU A 17 -16.09 -18.54 -2.29
CA LEU A 17 -16.89 -18.32 -1.08
C LEU A 17 -18.14 -19.21 -1.10
N ALA A 18 -18.85 -19.29 -2.23
CA ALA A 18 -19.98 -20.20 -2.40
C ALA A 18 -19.58 -21.69 -2.40
N ARG A 19 -18.32 -22.02 -2.74
CA ARG A 19 -17.76 -23.38 -2.62
C ARG A 19 -17.23 -23.70 -1.22
N SER A 20 -17.21 -22.72 -0.30
CA SER A 20 -16.76 -22.94 1.07
C SER A 20 -17.90 -23.54 1.88
N ARG A 21 -17.57 -24.52 2.74
CA ARG A 21 -18.51 -25.06 3.73
C ARG A 21 -18.70 -24.13 4.94
N LEU A 22 -17.95 -23.02 5.00
CA LEU A 22 -18.10 -22.02 6.06
C LEU A 22 -19.25 -21.09 5.75
N ALA A 23 -20.06 -20.80 6.76
CA ALA A 23 -21.12 -19.83 6.67
C ALA A 23 -20.56 -18.43 6.34
N LEU A 24 -21.39 -17.64 5.66
CA LEU A 24 -20.96 -16.36 5.07
C LEU A 24 -20.61 -15.32 6.15
N ASP A 25 -21.33 -15.33 7.27
CA ASP A 25 -21.07 -14.53 8.48
C ASP A 25 -19.69 -14.79 9.08
N ILE A 26 -19.28 -16.06 9.16
CA ILE A 26 -17.93 -16.45 9.60
C ILE A 26 -16.87 -15.94 8.62
N TRP A 27 -17.14 -15.96 7.31
CA TRP A 27 -16.23 -15.36 6.33
C TRP A 27 -16.10 -13.85 6.50
N TYR A 28 -17.20 -13.15 6.78
CA TYR A 28 -17.18 -11.71 7.07
C TYR A 28 -16.33 -11.40 8.30
N GLU A 29 -16.54 -12.14 9.38
CA GLU A 29 -15.76 -12.00 10.61
C GLU A 29 -14.28 -12.25 10.31
N LEU A 30 -13.92 -13.36 9.67
CA LEU A 30 -12.53 -13.66 9.31
C LEU A 30 -11.90 -12.61 8.38
N LEU A 31 -12.67 -12.00 7.48
CA LEU A 31 -12.20 -10.89 6.66
C LEU A 31 -11.88 -9.65 7.51
N TRP A 32 -12.71 -9.33 8.49
CA TRP A 32 -12.43 -8.26 9.46
C TRP A 32 -11.12 -8.50 10.19
N TRP A 33 -10.96 -9.66 10.79
CA TRP A 33 -9.74 -10.03 11.51
C TRP A 33 -8.50 -10.06 10.61
N PHE A 34 -8.65 -10.47 9.35
CA PHE A 34 -7.57 -10.44 8.36
C PHE A 34 -7.18 -9.02 7.97
N VAL A 35 -8.15 -8.12 7.82
CA VAL A 35 -7.93 -6.71 7.45
C VAL A 35 -7.21 -5.94 8.55
N TYR A 36 -7.53 -6.24 9.81
CA TYR A 36 -6.82 -5.72 10.98
C TYR A 36 -5.45 -6.38 11.23
N ASP A 37 -5.04 -7.30 10.35
CA ASP A 37 -3.74 -8.00 10.38
C ASP A 37 -3.45 -8.72 11.70
N PHE A 38 -4.49 -9.20 12.37
CA PHE A 38 -4.33 -10.05 13.55
C PHE A 38 -3.74 -11.40 13.16
N THR A 39 -2.98 -12.00 14.08
CA THR A 39 -2.41 -13.34 13.85
C THR A 39 -3.53 -14.37 13.79
N ALA A 40 -3.36 -15.41 12.95
CA ALA A 40 -4.33 -16.49 12.85
C ALA A 40 -4.59 -17.17 14.22
N ASN A 41 -3.61 -17.16 15.12
CA ASN A 41 -3.76 -17.66 16.49
C ASN A 41 -4.73 -16.78 17.30
N LYS A 42 -4.51 -15.46 17.31
CA LYS A 42 -5.39 -14.52 18.03
C LYS A 42 -6.81 -14.59 17.47
N THR A 43 -6.97 -14.48 16.17
CA THR A 43 -8.27 -14.58 15.49
C THR A 43 -9.01 -15.88 15.80
N ALA A 44 -8.29 -17.01 15.84
CA ALA A 44 -8.89 -18.31 16.16
C ALA A 44 -9.49 -18.37 17.57
N LYS A 45 -8.80 -17.75 18.55
CA LYS A 45 -9.30 -17.67 19.93
C LYS A 45 -10.55 -16.81 20.03
N GLU A 46 -10.55 -15.67 19.35
CA GLU A 46 -11.63 -14.68 19.42
C GLU A 46 -12.89 -15.14 18.67
N VAL A 47 -12.72 -15.69 17.46
CA VAL A 47 -13.82 -16.21 16.63
C VAL A 47 -14.21 -17.64 17.05
N LYS A 48 -13.50 -18.23 18.02
CA LYS A 48 -13.70 -19.60 18.53
C LYS A 48 -13.68 -20.66 17.41
N LEU A 49 -12.70 -20.54 16.52
CA LEU A 49 -12.49 -21.47 15.40
C LEU A 49 -11.14 -22.19 15.52
N PRO A 50 -10.99 -23.36 14.88
CA PRO A 50 -9.68 -24.01 14.80
C PRO A 50 -8.65 -23.12 14.11
N GLN A 51 -7.48 -22.91 14.73
CA GLN A 51 -6.42 -22.07 14.16
C GLN A 51 -6.01 -22.50 12.74
N LYS A 52 -5.96 -23.81 12.47
CA LYS A 52 -5.67 -24.34 11.13
C LYS A 52 -6.70 -23.88 10.09
N LEU A 53 -7.97 -23.76 10.48
CA LEU A 53 -9.04 -23.28 9.61
C LEU A 53 -8.86 -21.79 9.31
N VAL A 54 -8.63 -20.96 10.33
CA VAL A 54 -8.36 -19.52 10.18
C VAL A 54 -7.14 -19.29 9.28
N HIS A 55 -6.07 -20.05 9.50
CA HIS A 55 -4.86 -19.99 8.68
C HIS A 55 -5.15 -20.30 7.20
N ARG A 56 -5.91 -21.37 6.91
CA ARG A 56 -6.33 -21.70 5.53
C ARG A 56 -7.17 -20.59 4.90
N CYS A 57 -8.08 -19.99 5.66
CA CYS A 57 -8.91 -18.88 5.17
C CYS A 57 -8.05 -17.65 4.84
N PHE A 58 -7.16 -17.26 5.75
CA PHE A 58 -6.23 -16.15 5.55
C PHE A 58 -5.30 -16.40 4.35
N PHE A 59 -4.77 -17.61 4.22
CA PHE A 59 -3.94 -18.01 3.09
C PHE A 59 -4.72 -17.94 1.76
N THR A 60 -5.98 -18.37 1.77
CA THR A 60 -6.88 -18.23 0.60
C THR A 60 -7.06 -16.77 0.21
N ILE A 61 -7.29 -15.88 1.17
CA ILE A 61 -7.41 -14.43 0.93
C ILE A 61 -6.11 -13.87 0.34
N ARG A 62 -4.95 -14.21 0.91
CA ARG A 62 -3.62 -13.78 0.40
C ARG A 62 -3.38 -14.24 -1.03
N ASN A 63 -3.67 -15.51 -1.33
CA ASN A 63 -3.50 -16.07 -2.66
C ASN A 63 -4.40 -15.37 -3.68
N ARG A 64 -5.66 -15.08 -3.33
CA ARG A 64 -6.57 -14.33 -4.21
C ARG A 64 -6.08 -12.92 -4.48
N ARG A 65 -5.58 -12.22 -3.46
CA ARG A 65 -4.95 -10.90 -3.64
C ARG A 65 -3.75 -10.98 -4.58
N SER A 66 -2.94 -12.05 -4.46
CA SER A 66 -1.80 -12.31 -5.35
C SER A 66 -2.25 -12.59 -6.78
N GLU A 67 -3.19 -13.52 -6.99
CA GLU A 67 -3.76 -13.87 -8.31
C GLU A 67 -4.35 -12.64 -9.02
N LYS A 68 -5.14 -11.82 -8.32
CA LYS A 68 -5.71 -10.58 -8.87
C LYS A 68 -4.61 -9.61 -9.28
N ARG A 69 -3.57 -9.47 -8.45
CA ARG A 69 -2.42 -8.61 -8.75
C ARG A 69 -1.60 -9.15 -9.93
N GLU A 70 -1.50 -10.46 -10.08
CA GLU A 70 -0.87 -11.13 -11.23
C GLU A 70 -1.64 -10.86 -12.53
N LYS A 71 -2.97 -11.00 -12.51
CA LYS A 71 -3.83 -10.64 -13.66
C LYS A 71 -3.64 -9.17 -14.06
N LEU A 72 -3.63 -8.27 -13.08
CA LEU A 72 -3.39 -6.84 -13.30
C LEU A 72 -1.98 -6.53 -13.85
N ARG A 73 -0.97 -7.37 -13.55
CA ARG A 73 0.36 -7.26 -14.16
C ARG A 73 0.35 -7.66 -15.63
N ARG A 74 -0.35 -8.73 -15.99
CA ARG A 74 -0.45 -9.22 -17.38
C ARG A 74 -1.04 -8.17 -18.30
N VAL A 75 -2.03 -7.40 -17.84
CA VAL A 75 -2.63 -6.28 -18.59
C VAL A 75 -1.90 -4.95 -18.40
N ASN A 76 -0.66 -4.97 -17.88
CA ASN A 76 0.17 -3.79 -17.61
C ASN A 76 -0.44 -2.70 -16.68
N ALA A 77 -1.54 -3.00 -15.98
CA ALA A 77 -2.19 -2.08 -15.05
C ALA A 77 -1.38 -1.88 -13.75
N VAL A 78 -0.53 -2.85 -13.37
CA VAL A 78 0.30 -2.80 -12.15
C VAL A 78 1.71 -3.34 -12.44
N LYS A 79 2.76 -2.67 -11.96
CA LYS A 79 4.16 -3.13 -12.06
C LYS A 79 4.73 -3.50 -10.69
N ARG A 80 5.67 -4.47 -10.62
CA ARG A 80 6.37 -4.82 -9.37
C ARG A 80 7.07 -3.58 -8.78
N GLY A 81 7.02 -3.44 -7.46
CA GLY A 81 7.59 -2.30 -6.73
C GLY A 81 6.89 -0.95 -6.94
N ARG A 82 5.79 -0.91 -7.70
CA ARG A 82 5.04 0.32 -7.98
C ARG A 82 3.60 0.19 -7.48
N GLY A 83 3.05 1.30 -6.97
CA GLY A 83 1.61 1.47 -6.88
C GLY A 83 1.00 1.27 -8.27
N ALA A 84 -0.21 0.71 -8.32
CA ALA A 84 -0.99 0.67 -9.54
C ALA A 84 -1.17 2.11 -10.05
N LYS A 85 -0.52 2.49 -11.16
CA LYS A 85 -0.58 3.86 -11.71
C LYS A 85 -2.02 4.35 -11.90
N THR A 86 -2.95 3.42 -12.14
CA THR A 86 -4.37 3.67 -12.38
C THR A 86 -5.26 3.43 -11.15
N LEU A 87 -4.76 2.85 -10.05
CA LEU A 87 -5.61 2.52 -8.89
C LEU A 87 -5.24 3.29 -7.61
N LEU A 88 -4.08 3.95 -7.56
CA LEU A 88 -3.60 4.63 -6.35
C LEU A 88 -3.00 5.99 -6.68
N GLN A 89 -3.47 7.03 -5.98
CA GLN A 89 -2.91 8.37 -6.03
C GLN A 89 -1.48 8.36 -5.43
N PRO A 90 -0.44 8.75 -6.18
CA PRO A 90 0.89 8.83 -5.60
C PRO A 90 1.00 9.99 -4.61
N VAL A 91 1.79 9.76 -3.57
CA VAL A 91 2.14 10.74 -2.55
C VAL A 91 3.64 10.95 -2.61
N PHE A 92 4.06 12.21 -2.63
CA PHE A 92 5.46 12.61 -2.61
C PHE A 92 5.78 13.30 -1.28
N GLY A 93 6.98 13.08 -0.75
CA GLY A 93 7.41 13.70 0.50
C GLY A 93 8.86 14.15 0.49
N ILE A 94 9.13 15.20 1.26
CA ILE A 94 10.46 15.79 1.47
C ILE A 94 10.69 15.84 2.97
N TYR A 95 11.79 15.26 3.44
CA TYR A 95 12.17 15.30 4.84
C TYR A 95 13.35 16.24 5.05
N GLN A 96 13.17 17.24 5.91
CA GLN A 96 14.27 18.07 6.40
C GLN A 96 14.92 17.38 7.60
N ARG A 97 16.25 17.21 7.56
CA ARG A 97 17.00 16.61 8.67
C ARG A 97 16.74 17.36 9.98
N ASN A 98 16.31 16.64 11.01
CA ASN A 98 15.95 17.18 12.33
C ASN A 98 14.86 18.25 12.26
N GLY A 99 13.99 18.17 11.25
CA GLY A 99 12.92 19.12 11.04
C GLY A 99 11.65 18.41 10.61
N THR A 100 10.86 19.10 9.80
CA THR A 100 9.54 18.64 9.39
C THR A 100 9.57 17.77 8.13
N VAL A 101 8.51 16.98 7.94
CA VAL A 101 8.23 16.27 6.69
C VAL A 101 7.14 17.04 5.94
N TYR A 102 7.45 17.43 4.71
CA TYR A 102 6.46 17.94 3.75
C TYR A 102 5.88 16.77 2.96
N VAL A 103 4.55 16.72 2.80
CA VAL A 103 3.84 15.68 2.05
C VAL A 103 2.88 16.31 1.06
N LYS A 104 2.79 15.76 -0.16
CA LYS A 104 1.85 16.22 -1.19
C LYS A 104 1.30 15.07 -2.02
N PHE A 105 0.00 15.06 -2.26
CA PHE A 105 -0.59 14.25 -3.34
C PHE A 105 -0.13 14.78 -4.70
N VAL A 106 0.40 13.89 -5.55
CA VAL A 106 0.93 14.25 -6.87
C VAL A 106 0.21 13.46 -7.95
N LYS A 107 -0.10 14.10 -9.07
CA LYS A 107 -0.77 13.44 -10.21
C LYS A 107 0.05 12.29 -10.81
N ASP A 108 1.38 12.40 -10.77
CA ASP A 108 2.32 11.41 -11.29
C ASP A 108 3.67 11.54 -10.58
N THR A 109 4.50 10.51 -10.67
CA THR A 109 5.87 10.47 -10.11
C THR A 109 6.94 10.82 -11.16
N GLY A 110 6.54 11.56 -12.20
CA GLY A 110 7.42 11.95 -13.30
C GLY A 110 8.34 13.11 -12.94
N LYS A 111 9.46 13.20 -13.67
CA LYS A 111 10.51 14.23 -13.50
C LYS A 111 9.97 15.65 -13.45
N LYS A 112 9.09 16.04 -14.39
CA LYS A 112 8.51 17.39 -14.44
C LYS A 112 7.73 17.71 -13.17
N THR A 113 6.92 16.77 -12.69
CA THR A 113 6.07 16.94 -11.51
C THR A 113 6.91 17.03 -10.23
N LEU A 114 7.79 16.06 -10.01
CA LEU A 114 8.59 16.00 -8.77
C LEU A 114 9.61 17.13 -8.69
N GLN A 115 10.35 17.41 -9.77
CA GLN A 115 11.35 18.48 -9.74
C GLN A 115 10.74 19.88 -9.63
N LYS A 116 9.50 20.11 -10.09
CA LYS A 116 8.78 21.36 -9.85
C LYS A 116 8.50 21.55 -8.35
N ILE A 117 8.12 20.48 -7.65
CA ILE A 117 7.88 20.52 -6.21
C ILE A 117 9.19 20.76 -5.46
N ILE A 118 10.26 20.05 -5.82
CA ILE A 118 11.60 20.23 -5.23
C ILE A 118 12.05 21.68 -5.39
N LYS A 119 11.94 22.26 -6.60
CA LYS A 119 12.30 23.67 -6.86
C LYS A 119 11.54 24.66 -5.98
N GLY A 120 10.27 24.39 -5.68
CA GLY A 120 9.46 25.27 -4.84
C GLY A 120 9.59 25.05 -3.34
N LYS A 121 10.31 24.00 -2.89
CA LYS A 121 10.40 23.62 -1.47
C LYS A 121 11.81 23.51 -0.94
N ILE A 122 12.80 23.31 -1.80
CA ILE A 122 14.20 23.17 -1.43
C ILE A 122 14.98 24.33 -2.04
N VAL A 123 15.66 25.09 -1.19
CA VAL A 123 16.55 26.19 -1.58
C VAL A 123 17.70 25.63 -2.42
N LEU A 124 18.14 26.37 -3.43
CA LEU A 124 19.33 26.01 -4.22
C LEU A 124 20.56 25.86 -3.31
N GLU A 125 21.55 25.12 -3.79
CA GLU A 125 22.79 24.74 -3.08
C GLU A 125 22.60 23.89 -1.82
N SER A 126 21.36 23.51 -1.49
CA SER A 126 21.06 22.56 -0.40
C SER A 126 21.57 21.16 -0.72
N ASP A 127 21.94 20.44 0.33
CA ASP A 127 22.20 18.99 0.30
C ASP A 127 20.87 18.25 0.07
N VAL A 128 20.78 17.47 -1.01
CA VAL A 128 19.58 16.67 -1.34
C VAL A 128 19.97 15.21 -1.44
N TYR A 129 19.27 14.34 -0.72
CA TYR A 129 19.50 12.90 -0.75
C TYR A 129 18.26 12.17 -1.25
N SER A 130 18.42 11.27 -2.22
CA SER A 130 17.31 10.47 -2.77
C SER A 130 17.72 9.02 -3.05
N ASP A 131 16.74 8.20 -3.43
CA ASP A 131 17.01 6.92 -4.10
C ASP A 131 17.47 7.16 -5.56
N THR A 132 17.62 6.07 -6.32
CA THR A 132 18.03 6.07 -7.73
C THR A 132 16.88 6.28 -8.73
N TRP A 133 15.74 6.83 -8.30
CA TRP A 133 14.62 7.07 -9.19
C TRP A 133 14.94 8.14 -10.25
N THR A 134 14.69 7.83 -11.53
CA THR A 134 15.06 8.67 -12.68
C THR A 134 14.42 10.05 -12.71
N ALA A 135 13.34 10.27 -11.93
CA ALA A 135 12.76 11.59 -11.80
C ALA A 135 13.69 12.58 -11.05
N TYR A 136 14.69 12.09 -10.32
CA TYR A 136 15.68 12.91 -9.62
C TYR A 136 16.91 13.23 -10.49
N ASP A 137 17.02 12.65 -11.68
CA ASP A 137 18.17 12.87 -12.56
C ASP A 137 18.32 14.34 -12.93
N GLY A 138 19.55 14.85 -12.86
CA GLY A 138 19.89 16.21 -13.24
C GLY A 138 19.62 17.27 -12.17
N LEU A 139 19.27 16.89 -10.94
CA LEU A 139 19.21 17.85 -9.82
C LEU A 139 20.56 18.55 -9.58
N LYS A 140 21.70 17.86 -9.74
CA LYS A 140 23.03 18.49 -9.73
C LYS A 140 23.14 19.67 -10.70
N LYS A 141 22.72 19.45 -11.96
CA LYS A 141 22.73 20.50 -13.01
C LYS A 141 21.78 21.66 -12.73
N LYS A 142 20.85 21.50 -11.79
CA LYS A 142 19.88 22.53 -11.38
C LYS A 142 20.34 23.31 -10.15
N GLY A 143 21.57 23.10 -9.66
CA GLY A 143 22.12 23.81 -8.51
C GLY A 143 21.82 23.12 -7.17
N TYR A 144 21.67 21.80 -7.13
CA TYR A 144 21.54 21.05 -5.87
C TYR A 144 22.78 20.20 -5.61
N LYS A 145 23.20 20.10 -4.34
CA LYS A 145 24.22 19.14 -3.89
C LYS A 145 23.58 17.77 -3.72
N HIS A 146 23.21 17.16 -4.84
CA HIS A 146 22.39 15.96 -4.89
C HIS A 146 23.24 14.69 -4.80
N GLU A 147 22.93 13.79 -3.87
CA GLU A 147 23.54 12.45 -3.79
C GLU A 147 22.45 11.39 -3.75
N THR A 148 22.71 10.23 -4.36
CA THR A 148 21.76 9.11 -4.44
C THR A 148 22.22 7.93 -3.59
N ILE A 149 21.28 7.13 -3.11
CA ILE A 149 21.50 5.84 -2.45
C ILE A 149 20.89 4.74 -3.29
N ASP A 150 21.69 3.72 -3.62
CA ASP A 150 21.24 2.59 -4.42
C ASP A 150 20.86 1.36 -3.58
N HIS A 151 19.60 1.32 -3.17
CA HIS A 151 19.05 0.18 -2.44
C HIS A 151 19.08 -1.13 -3.24
N GLY A 152 19.14 -1.07 -4.58
CA GLY A 152 19.25 -2.27 -5.42
C GLY A 152 20.57 -3.00 -5.21
N ASN A 153 21.63 -2.25 -4.93
CA ASN A 153 22.97 -2.76 -4.61
C ASN A 153 23.21 -2.97 -3.11
N LYS A 154 22.13 -3.05 -2.31
CA LYS A 154 22.17 -3.15 -0.84
C LYS A 154 22.94 -2.00 -0.18
N GLU A 155 22.94 -0.83 -0.80
CA GLU A 155 23.51 0.37 -0.22
C GLU A 155 22.51 1.01 0.74
N TYR A 156 22.91 1.18 2.00
CA TYR A 156 22.04 1.77 3.04
C TYR A 156 22.52 3.16 3.48
N PHE A 157 23.80 3.46 3.31
CA PHE A 157 24.37 4.79 3.54
C PHE A 157 25.69 4.94 2.78
N LYS A 158 26.06 6.18 2.43
CA LYS A 158 27.39 6.55 1.95
C LYS A 158 28.09 7.39 3.01
N LYS A 159 29.40 7.19 3.18
CA LYS A 159 30.28 8.13 3.87
C LYS A 159 30.93 9.01 2.82
N LYS A 160 30.74 10.32 2.92
CA LYS A 160 31.44 11.30 2.10
C LYS A 160 31.92 12.41 3.00
N GLU A 161 33.24 12.61 3.03
CA GLU A 161 33.90 13.48 4.01
C GLU A 161 33.44 13.11 5.44
N ASN A 162 32.86 14.05 6.19
CA ASN A 162 32.32 13.86 7.53
C ASN A 162 30.79 13.68 7.57
N LYS A 163 30.13 13.43 6.43
CA LYS A 163 28.66 13.29 6.35
C LYS A 163 28.25 11.86 6.06
N LYS A 164 27.23 11.39 6.80
CA LYS A 164 26.51 10.14 6.52
C LYS A 164 25.32 10.45 5.61
N ILE A 165 25.45 10.13 4.33
CA ILE A 165 24.39 10.29 3.34
C ILE A 165 23.47 9.07 3.43
N HIS A 166 22.19 9.30 3.68
CA HIS A 166 21.16 8.26 3.68
C HIS A 166 19.77 8.89 3.55
N ILE A 167 18.73 8.07 3.34
CA ILE A 167 17.33 8.53 3.26
C ILE A 167 16.40 7.91 4.33
N ASN A 168 16.96 7.18 5.30
CA ASN A 168 16.21 6.46 6.34
C ASN A 168 15.16 7.31 7.08
N GLY A 169 15.36 8.62 7.21
CA GLY A 169 14.38 9.49 7.87
C GLY A 169 13.02 9.52 7.14
N ILE A 170 13.03 9.71 5.82
CA ILE A 170 11.79 9.70 5.03
C ILE A 170 11.24 8.27 4.87
N GLU A 171 12.09 7.25 4.81
CA GLU A 171 11.65 5.85 4.79
C GLU A 171 10.97 5.45 6.10
N GLY A 172 11.56 5.85 7.24
CA GLY A 172 10.99 5.65 8.57
C GLY A 172 9.66 6.37 8.72
N PHE A 173 9.55 7.61 8.23
CA PHE A 173 8.28 8.33 8.16
C PHE A 173 7.22 7.56 7.36
N TRP A 174 7.55 7.02 6.18
CA TRP A 174 6.60 6.21 5.41
C TRP A 174 6.24 4.90 6.09
N GLY A 175 7.19 4.27 6.80
CA GLY A 175 6.93 3.10 7.64
C GLY A 175 5.94 3.44 8.74
N TYR A 176 6.20 4.50 9.50
CA TYR A 176 5.31 5.02 10.54
C TYR A 176 3.92 5.36 9.99
N MET A 177 3.80 6.09 8.88
CA MET A 177 2.51 6.42 8.29
C MET A 177 1.75 5.17 7.83
N LYS A 178 2.43 4.19 7.21
CA LYS A 178 1.79 2.93 6.79
C LYS A 178 1.32 2.08 7.97
N GLU A 179 2.08 2.10 9.06
CA GLU A 179 1.85 1.27 10.22
C GLU A 179 0.86 1.92 11.20
N GLN A 180 1.13 3.15 11.63
CA GLN A 180 0.35 3.86 12.63
C GLN A 180 -0.87 4.53 12.00
N GLU A 181 -0.69 5.30 10.92
CA GLU A 181 -1.84 5.93 10.29
C GLU A 181 -2.69 4.89 9.56
N PHE A 182 -2.17 4.21 8.54
CA PHE A 182 -2.91 3.30 7.66
C PHE A 182 -3.40 2.00 8.32
N ARG A 183 -2.75 1.51 9.39
CA ARG A 183 -3.15 0.28 10.09
C ARG A 183 -3.77 0.52 11.47
N PHE A 184 -3.50 1.64 12.18
CA PHE A 184 -4.11 1.91 13.49
C PHE A 184 -5.09 3.12 13.54
N ASN A 185 -4.87 4.19 12.76
CA ASN A 185 -5.62 5.47 12.91
C ASN A 185 -6.68 5.81 11.83
N TYR A 186 -6.77 5.16 10.65
CA TYR A 186 -7.91 5.41 9.70
C TYR A 186 -9.21 4.71 10.12
N ARG A 187 -9.79 5.17 11.24
CA ARG A 187 -11.21 4.99 11.58
C ARG A 187 -12.16 5.94 10.82
N ASN A 188 -11.66 6.76 9.89
CA ASN A 188 -12.49 7.76 9.21
C ASN A 188 -13.04 7.30 7.85
N LEU A 189 -12.95 6.01 7.53
CA LEU A 189 -13.87 5.34 6.60
C LEU A 189 -14.85 4.55 7.45
N SER A 190 -16.14 4.65 7.18
CA SER A 190 -17.10 3.80 7.85
C SER A 190 -16.78 2.33 7.57
N THR A 191 -17.06 1.48 8.56
CA THR A 191 -17.02 0.02 8.49
C THR A 191 -17.66 -0.49 7.19
N GLU A 192 -18.77 0.12 6.77
CA GLU A 192 -19.47 -0.19 5.53
C GLU A 192 -18.66 0.15 4.26
N GLU A 193 -17.94 1.27 4.20
CA GLU A 193 -17.17 1.69 3.01
C GLU A 193 -15.94 0.80 2.76
N MET A 194 -15.28 0.38 3.84
CA MET A 194 -14.15 -0.53 3.77
C MET A 194 -14.61 -1.94 3.38
N VAL A 195 -15.69 -2.43 3.99
CA VAL A 195 -16.35 -3.68 3.64
C VAL A 195 -16.86 -3.64 2.20
N ALA A 196 -17.49 -2.56 1.74
CA ALA A 196 -17.97 -2.41 0.37
C ALA A 196 -16.83 -2.41 -0.65
N LYS A 197 -15.69 -1.77 -0.35
CA LYS A 197 -14.50 -1.83 -1.23
C LYS A 197 -13.92 -3.25 -1.30
N ILE A 198 -13.90 -3.97 -0.19
CA ILE A 198 -13.42 -5.35 -0.12
C ILE A 198 -14.41 -6.30 -0.81
N ILE A 199 -15.72 -6.19 -0.54
CA ILE A 199 -16.79 -6.91 -1.23
C ILE A 199 -16.72 -6.63 -2.74
N LYS A 200 -16.58 -5.38 -3.19
CA LYS A 200 -16.46 -5.04 -4.62
C LYS A 200 -15.20 -5.65 -5.26
N ILE A 201 -14.11 -5.78 -4.51
CA ILE A 201 -12.89 -6.46 -4.94
C ILE A 201 -13.08 -7.99 -5.03
N LEU A 202 -13.90 -8.56 -4.14
CA LEU A 202 -14.21 -9.99 -4.04
C LEU A 202 -15.31 -10.43 -5.03
N VAL A 203 -16.32 -9.59 -5.27
CA VAL A 203 -17.51 -9.84 -6.11
C VAL A 203 -17.26 -9.51 -7.58
N LYS A 204 -16.52 -8.43 -7.93
CA LYS A 204 -16.13 -8.15 -9.34
C LYS A 204 -14.99 -9.07 -9.80
N SER A 205 -15.28 -10.36 -9.86
CA SER A 205 -14.45 -11.38 -10.53
C SER A 205 -15.21 -12.15 -11.62
N ALA A 206 -16.24 -11.53 -12.21
CA ALA A 206 -16.81 -11.91 -13.50
C ALA A 206 -16.05 -11.19 -14.65
N PRO A 207 -15.93 -11.79 -15.84
CA PRO A 207 -15.13 -11.26 -16.94
C PRO A 207 -15.73 -9.94 -17.45
N LEU A 208 -14.86 -9.04 -17.91
CA LEU A 208 -15.27 -7.96 -18.79
C LEU A 208 -15.52 -8.61 -20.15
N ASN A 209 -16.80 -8.85 -20.47
CA ASN A 209 -17.21 -8.97 -21.86
C ASN A 209 -17.13 -7.57 -22.45
N ASP A 210 -16.21 -7.38 -23.39
CA ASP A 210 -16.52 -6.93 -24.75
C ASP A 210 -15.84 -7.92 -25.70
#